data_AF-A0A371DXZ2-F1
#
_entry.id   AF-A0A371DXZ2-F1
#
_cell.length_a   1.000
_cell.length_b   1.000
_cell.length_c   1.000
_cell.angle_alpha   90.00
_cell.angle_beta   90.00
_cell.angle_gamma   90.00
#
_symmetry.space_group_name_H-M   'P 1'
#
loop_
_entity.id
_entity.type
_entity.pdbx_description
1 polymer ?
#
loop_
_entity_poly.entity_id
_entity_poly.type
_entity_poly.pdbx_seq_one_letter_code
_entity_poly.pdbx_strand_id
1 'polypeptide(L)'
;MSRLNSEEGNANPFVRRLKTLAAEVGAFERSARSRRQQQTYKRAVSRQCSFCGARDAGSMRTCSLCRSVHYCDRKCQVAHYKAGHKEDCTNFVQPPLTSAFCTEPVGESAYARETVFGHGHMNGVGCWMSAVGVPDASQLLSFDFAWPLNRPENDTDPDDLQKQFRKRLGLKCDLTTDRLLTLQVLVQNRRKDKKPILVLGAQWRAISRTESSVLELLMKKLPDDPENDIHVFRDALDQERAVLRIANDPWDHTPRVVVANFNGIDLRKHTAHPPGVIDAQRGVVVLEPGQYAVIHAQFLIGDGSTATSPWKAMTCLESLYLPCVSPWDGHSAESHDRECEYDPAAVCDESRAGGVHFNIDTEALDDFYRDWDCDGGITFLATHFGRSYAASWHRKVKEMAELKEILRVWDEKGPSKRTEMLLPVCKAFQERALDLKRVSDELNEERRIHGDSASLREKLEEIKRQCETIEEATRILKAEALSIERMGQFPRDLRSTSNRTAVVVPNRRHVGPAMN
;
A
#
# COMPACT_ATOMS: atom_id res chain seq x y z
N MET A 1 11.62 14.62 36.15
CA MET A 1 10.81 13.52 35.57
C MET A 1 11.18 13.22 34.11
N SER A 2 12.46 13.24 33.74
CA SER A 2 12.93 13.15 32.33
C SER A 2 13.99 12.06 32.12
N ARG A 3 13.99 10.99 32.92
CA ARG A 3 14.98 9.89 32.84
C ARG A 3 14.37 8.48 32.68
N LEU A 4 13.09 8.35 32.34
CA LEU A 4 12.44 7.03 32.24
C LEU A 4 12.15 6.53 30.80
N ASN A 5 12.50 7.26 29.75
CA ASN A 5 12.12 6.88 28.36
C ASN A 5 13.30 6.53 27.44
N SER A 6 14.44 6.06 27.95
CA SER A 6 15.60 5.68 27.13
C SER A 6 15.88 4.17 27.04
N GLU A 7 15.00 3.29 27.54
CA GLU A 7 15.26 1.84 27.58
C GLU A 7 14.71 1.03 26.38
N GLU A 8 13.96 1.64 25.46
CA GLU A 8 13.44 0.93 24.26
C GLU A 8 14.52 0.62 23.20
N GLY A 9 15.76 1.08 23.38
CA GLY A 9 16.86 0.87 22.43
C GLY A 9 17.37 -0.57 22.33
N ASN A 10 17.07 -1.43 23.30
CA ASN A 10 17.67 -2.76 23.43
C ASN A 10 16.66 -3.91 23.28
N ALA A 11 15.70 -3.77 22.38
CA ALA A 11 14.83 -4.88 21.99
C ALA A 11 15.70 -6.09 21.60
N ASN A 12 15.47 -7.24 22.27
CA ASN A 12 16.22 -8.47 22.05
C ASN A 12 16.28 -8.79 20.54
N PRO A 13 17.48 -8.99 19.95
CA PRO A 13 17.66 -9.35 18.54
C PRO A 13 16.74 -10.47 18.05
N PHE A 14 16.39 -11.39 18.96
CA PHE A 14 15.41 -12.45 18.75
C PHE A 14 14.00 -11.93 18.40
N VAL A 15 13.49 -10.96 19.16
CA VAL A 15 12.15 -10.38 18.96
C VAL A 15 12.08 -9.60 17.64
N ARG A 16 13.17 -8.93 17.26
CA ARG A 16 13.27 -8.26 15.95
C ARG A 16 13.16 -9.29 14.82
N ARG A 17 13.98 -10.33 14.86
CA ARG A 17 14.02 -11.35 13.81
C ARG A 17 12.68 -12.08 13.63
N LEU A 18 11.96 -12.37 14.72
CA LEU A 18 10.61 -12.97 14.61
C LEU A 18 9.60 -12.03 13.94
N LYS A 19 9.65 -10.72 14.23
CA LYS A 19 8.77 -9.73 13.58
C LYS A 19 9.08 -9.61 12.08
N THR A 20 10.37 -9.60 11.72
CA THR A 20 10.81 -9.57 10.31
C THR A 20 10.29 -10.78 9.54
N LEU A 21 10.47 -12.00 10.08
CA LEU A 21 10.01 -13.23 9.43
C LEU A 21 8.49 -13.27 9.23
N ALA A 22 7.71 -12.80 10.22
CA ALA A 22 6.25 -12.71 10.09
C ALA A 22 5.82 -11.70 9.00
N ALA A 23 6.53 -10.58 8.88
CA ALA A 23 6.26 -9.56 7.86
C ALA A 23 6.61 -10.07 6.44
N GLU A 24 7.75 -10.76 6.28
CA GLU A 24 8.23 -11.30 5.00
C GLU A 24 7.28 -12.37 4.43
N VAL A 25 6.87 -13.34 5.26
CA VAL A 25 5.88 -14.37 4.89
C VAL A 25 4.52 -13.73 4.57
N GLY A 26 4.17 -12.64 5.25
CA GLY A 26 3.00 -11.81 4.97
C GLY A 26 3.02 -11.18 3.58
N ALA A 27 4.10 -10.47 3.25
CA ALA A 27 4.26 -9.74 1.99
C ALA A 27 4.36 -10.66 0.77
N PHE A 28 5.05 -11.78 0.92
CA PHE A 28 5.28 -12.72 -0.17
C PHE A 28 3.97 -13.35 -0.69
N GLU A 29 3.13 -13.88 0.21
CA GLU A 29 1.88 -14.55 -0.19
C GLU A 29 0.88 -13.59 -0.87
N ARG A 30 0.89 -12.30 -0.49
CA ARG A 30 0.10 -11.25 -1.13
C ARG A 30 0.50 -11.07 -2.60
N SER A 31 1.81 -11.06 -2.87
CA SER A 31 2.36 -10.84 -4.22
C SER A 31 2.11 -12.03 -5.16
N ALA A 32 2.31 -13.26 -4.68
CA ALA A 32 2.19 -14.47 -5.52
C ALA A 32 0.75 -14.78 -5.94
N ARG A 33 -0.23 -14.68 -5.03
CA ARG A 33 -1.64 -14.95 -5.35
C ARG A 33 -2.24 -13.89 -6.26
N SER A 34 -1.93 -12.63 -6.00
CA SER A 34 -2.28 -11.49 -6.86
C SER A 34 -1.84 -11.73 -8.31
N ARG A 35 -0.59 -12.16 -8.54
CA ARG A 35 -0.06 -12.41 -9.89
C ARG A 35 -0.81 -13.51 -10.63
N ARG A 36 -1.19 -14.61 -9.94
CA ARG A 36 -1.95 -15.70 -10.56
C ARG A 36 -3.35 -15.25 -10.96
N GLN A 37 -4.06 -14.56 -10.08
CA GLN A 37 -5.38 -14.02 -10.38
C GLN A 37 -5.31 -13.02 -11.54
N GLN A 38 -4.32 -12.11 -11.55
CA GLN A 38 -4.08 -11.19 -12.66
C GLN A 38 -3.79 -11.90 -13.98
N GLN A 39 -2.98 -12.96 -13.97
CA GLN A 39 -2.70 -13.74 -15.18
C GLN A 39 -3.94 -14.49 -15.68
N THR A 40 -4.74 -15.05 -14.78
CA THR A 40 -6.00 -15.73 -15.14
C THR A 40 -6.99 -14.74 -15.72
N TYR A 41 -7.17 -13.58 -15.08
CA TYR A 41 -8.00 -12.49 -15.57
C TYR A 41 -7.54 -12.03 -16.96
N LYS A 42 -6.24 -11.72 -17.11
CA LYS A 42 -5.65 -11.33 -18.39
C LYS A 42 -5.94 -12.37 -19.47
N ARG A 43 -5.78 -13.67 -19.18
CA ARG A 43 -6.10 -14.75 -20.12
C ARG A 43 -7.59 -14.85 -20.44
N ALA A 44 -8.47 -14.64 -19.46
CA ALA A 44 -9.91 -14.72 -19.66
C ALA A 44 -10.40 -13.58 -20.58
N VAL A 45 -9.98 -12.35 -20.30
CA VAL A 45 -10.51 -11.17 -21.00
C VAL A 45 -9.81 -10.92 -22.32
N SER A 46 -8.49 -11.13 -22.42
CA SER A 46 -7.74 -10.89 -23.67
C SER A 46 -8.06 -11.84 -24.82
N ARG A 47 -8.89 -12.88 -24.58
CA ARG A 47 -9.15 -13.96 -25.55
C ARG A 47 -10.58 -14.04 -26.02
N GLN A 48 -11.45 -13.08 -25.67
CA GLN A 48 -12.84 -13.10 -26.10
C GLN A 48 -13.18 -11.89 -26.97
N CYS A 49 -13.83 -12.13 -28.12
CA CYS A 49 -14.31 -11.07 -28.97
C CYS A 49 -15.50 -10.37 -28.30
N SER A 50 -15.39 -9.06 -28.08
CA SER A 50 -16.45 -8.27 -27.47
C SER A 50 -17.71 -8.15 -28.34
N PHE A 51 -17.64 -8.54 -29.63
CA PHE A 51 -18.79 -8.55 -30.53
C PHE A 51 -19.46 -9.93 -30.64
N CYS A 52 -18.74 -10.93 -31.14
CA CYS A 52 -19.31 -12.25 -31.43
C CYS A 52 -19.11 -13.27 -30.30
N GLY A 53 -18.41 -12.92 -29.23
CA GLY A 53 -18.13 -13.81 -28.10
C GLY A 53 -17.15 -14.94 -28.40
N ALA A 54 -16.66 -15.08 -29.64
CA ALA A 54 -15.73 -16.12 -30.02
C ALA A 54 -14.43 -16.01 -29.19
N ARG A 55 -13.96 -17.16 -28.70
CA ARG A 55 -12.67 -17.28 -28.04
C ARG A 55 -11.61 -17.64 -29.07
N ASP A 56 -10.61 -16.79 -29.23
CA ASP A 56 -9.52 -17.06 -30.17
C ASP A 56 -8.23 -17.45 -29.42
N ALA A 57 -7.46 -18.35 -30.02
CA ALA A 57 -6.12 -18.71 -29.55
C ALA A 57 -5.05 -17.72 -30.05
N GLY A 58 -5.38 -16.92 -31.06
CA GLY A 58 -4.48 -15.96 -31.70
C GLY A 58 -4.46 -14.55 -31.08
N SER A 59 -3.70 -13.65 -31.71
CA SER A 59 -3.64 -12.23 -31.35
C SER A 59 -4.91 -11.50 -31.79
N MET A 60 -5.81 -11.23 -30.84
CA MET A 60 -7.02 -10.45 -31.09
C MET A 60 -6.69 -8.96 -31.31
N ARG A 61 -7.42 -8.31 -32.21
CA ARG A 61 -7.30 -6.87 -32.43
C ARG A 61 -7.92 -6.12 -31.27
N THR A 62 -7.29 -5.03 -30.84
CA THR A 62 -7.88 -4.12 -29.84
C THR A 62 -8.47 -2.89 -30.53
N CYS A 63 -9.44 -2.25 -29.87
CA CYS A 63 -9.80 -0.88 -30.26
C CYS A 63 -8.57 0.03 -30.10
N SER A 64 -8.22 0.77 -31.16
CA SER A 64 -7.00 1.59 -31.18
C SER A 64 -7.04 2.78 -30.22
N LEU A 65 -8.23 3.23 -29.83
CA LEU A 65 -8.44 4.34 -28.91
C LEU A 65 -8.52 3.85 -27.46
N CYS A 66 -9.57 3.12 -27.08
CA CYS A 66 -9.75 2.75 -25.68
C CYS A 66 -8.90 1.56 -25.22
N ARG A 67 -8.54 0.64 -26.13
CA ARG A 67 -7.92 -0.65 -25.80
C ARG A 67 -8.69 -1.46 -24.74
N SER A 68 -9.97 -1.17 -24.52
CA SER A 68 -10.83 -1.84 -23.53
C SER A 68 -11.61 -3.04 -24.09
N VAL A 69 -11.51 -3.29 -25.40
CA VAL A 69 -12.27 -4.33 -26.10
C VAL A 69 -11.40 -5.02 -27.14
N HIS A 70 -11.70 -6.31 -27.38
CA HIS A 70 -10.97 -7.18 -28.29
C HIS A 70 -11.88 -7.71 -29.42
N TYR A 71 -11.30 -7.95 -30.58
CA TYR A 71 -12.00 -8.40 -31.78
C TYR A 71 -11.21 -9.49 -32.50
N CYS A 72 -11.90 -10.52 -32.99
CA CYS A 72 -11.25 -11.51 -33.86
C CYS A 72 -10.80 -10.88 -35.18
N ASP A 73 -11.58 -9.95 -35.74
CA ASP A 73 -11.28 -9.31 -37.01
C ASP A 73 -11.83 -7.87 -37.13
N ARG A 74 -11.55 -7.25 -38.28
CA ARG A 74 -12.05 -5.89 -38.59
C ARG A 74 -13.58 -5.84 -38.74
N LYS A 75 -14.23 -6.92 -39.16
CA LYS A 75 -15.69 -6.94 -39.35
C LYS A 75 -16.38 -6.82 -37.99
N CYS A 76 -15.94 -7.61 -37.01
CA CYS A 76 -16.42 -7.54 -35.63
C CYS A 76 -16.12 -6.18 -35.00
N GLN A 77 -14.94 -5.61 -35.24
CA GLN A 77 -14.61 -4.27 -34.76
C GLN A 77 -15.56 -3.20 -35.31
N VAL A 78 -15.79 -3.17 -36.62
CA VAL A 78 -16.67 -2.18 -37.26
C VAL A 78 -18.13 -2.38 -36.82
N ALA A 79 -18.57 -3.63 -36.70
CA ALA A 79 -19.92 -3.95 -36.26
C ALA A 79 -20.15 -3.51 -34.81
N HIS A 80 -19.26 -3.85 -33.88
CA HIS A 80 -19.36 -3.41 -32.49
C HIS A 80 -19.28 -1.88 -32.35
N TYR A 81 -18.39 -1.24 -33.10
CA TYR A 81 -18.27 0.22 -33.09
C TYR A 81 -19.57 0.92 -33.50
N LYS A 82 -20.27 0.38 -34.50
CA LYS A 82 -21.59 0.88 -34.94
C LYS A 82 -22.73 0.51 -34.01
N ALA A 83 -22.60 -0.57 -33.25
CA ALA A 83 -23.65 -1.09 -32.36
C ALA A 83 -23.75 -0.35 -31.02
N GLY A 84 -22.78 0.51 -30.67
CA GLY A 84 -22.80 1.29 -29.43
C GLY A 84 -21.42 1.59 -28.85
N HIS A 85 -20.37 0.86 -29.28
CA HIS A 85 -19.04 1.05 -28.70
C HIS A 85 -18.44 2.44 -29.02
N LYS A 86 -18.92 3.13 -30.07
CA LYS A 86 -18.48 4.50 -30.38
C LYS A 86 -18.79 5.45 -29.22
N GLU A 87 -19.99 5.34 -28.66
CA GLU A 87 -20.48 6.13 -27.55
C GLU A 87 -19.68 5.79 -26.28
N ASP A 88 -19.56 4.49 -25.95
CA ASP A 88 -18.79 4.02 -24.79
C ASP A 88 -17.31 4.44 -24.84
N CYS A 89 -16.71 4.35 -26.02
CA CYS A 89 -15.32 4.71 -26.24
C CYS A 89 -15.10 6.22 -26.07
N THR A 90 -16.04 7.04 -26.56
CA THR A 90 -15.98 8.51 -26.47
C THR A 90 -16.27 9.01 -25.05
N ASN A 91 -17.16 8.35 -24.32
CA ASN A 91 -17.58 8.72 -22.97
C ASN A 91 -16.75 8.07 -21.86
N PHE A 92 -15.66 7.38 -22.22
CA PHE A 92 -14.75 6.77 -21.24
C PHE A 92 -15.42 5.82 -20.24
N VAL A 93 -16.44 5.07 -20.70
CA VAL A 93 -17.23 4.17 -19.84
C VAL A 93 -16.34 3.10 -19.20
N GLN A 94 -15.47 2.48 -19.99
CA GLN A 94 -14.57 1.41 -19.53
C GLN A 94 -13.10 1.85 -19.65
N PRO A 95 -12.25 1.62 -18.63
CA PRO A 95 -10.82 1.83 -18.74
C PRO A 95 -10.16 0.82 -19.70
N PRO A 96 -8.88 1.04 -20.09
CA PRO A 96 -8.09 0.04 -20.81
C PRO A 96 -8.01 -1.27 -20.05
N LEU A 97 -8.05 -2.39 -20.78
CA LEU A 97 -7.84 -3.70 -20.18
C LEU A 97 -6.36 -3.87 -19.81
N THR A 98 -6.07 -3.82 -18.51
CA THR A 98 -4.72 -3.98 -17.99
C THR A 98 -4.70 -4.74 -16.67
N SER A 99 -3.65 -5.53 -16.45
CA SER A 99 -3.46 -6.22 -15.18
C SER A 99 -3.09 -5.29 -14.02
N ALA A 100 -2.71 -4.04 -14.32
CA ALA A 100 -2.37 -3.03 -13.32
C ALA A 100 -3.60 -2.29 -12.77
N PHE A 101 -4.77 -2.42 -13.40
CA PHE A 101 -5.99 -1.69 -13.07
C PHE A 101 -7.20 -2.52 -13.52
N CYS A 102 -7.53 -3.55 -12.75
CA CYS A 102 -8.57 -4.54 -13.06
C CYS A 102 -9.89 -4.12 -12.42
N THR A 103 -10.79 -3.57 -13.24
CA THR A 103 -12.11 -3.09 -12.83
C THR A 103 -13.20 -4.14 -12.87
N GLU A 104 -12.85 -5.40 -13.16
CA GLU A 104 -13.78 -6.52 -13.12
C GLU A 104 -13.43 -7.46 -11.95
N PRO A 105 -14.44 -8.05 -11.29
CA PRO A 105 -14.22 -9.07 -10.27
C PRO A 105 -13.50 -10.30 -10.83
N VAL A 106 -12.61 -10.90 -10.03
CA VAL A 106 -11.83 -12.07 -10.43
C VAL A 106 -12.09 -13.24 -9.48
N GLY A 107 -12.45 -14.39 -10.03
CA GLY A 107 -12.66 -15.63 -9.28
C GLY A 107 -13.94 -15.59 -8.44
N GLU A 108 -13.80 -15.76 -7.12
CA GLU A 108 -14.91 -15.75 -6.16
C GLU A 108 -15.22 -14.35 -5.60
N SER A 109 -14.46 -13.32 -5.99
CA SER A 109 -14.70 -11.97 -5.53
C SER A 109 -16.00 -11.42 -6.12
N ALA A 110 -16.81 -10.75 -5.28
CA ALA A 110 -17.97 -9.98 -5.72
C ALA A 110 -17.55 -8.63 -6.31
N TYR A 111 -16.41 -8.10 -5.88
CA TYR A 111 -15.94 -6.77 -6.27
C TYR A 111 -14.66 -6.84 -7.10
N ALA A 112 -14.47 -5.81 -7.92
CA ALA A 112 -13.23 -5.60 -8.63
C ALA A 112 -12.12 -5.26 -7.66
N ARG A 113 -10.91 -5.72 -7.94
CA ARG A 113 -9.75 -5.40 -7.11
C ARG A 113 -9.46 -3.90 -7.15
N GLU A 114 -9.51 -3.32 -8.35
CA GLU A 114 -9.41 -1.89 -8.56
C GLU A 114 -10.82 -1.33 -8.82
N THR A 115 -11.69 -1.43 -7.81
CA THR A 115 -13.03 -0.84 -7.88
C THR A 115 -12.91 0.66 -8.11
N VAL A 116 -13.66 1.16 -9.10
CA VAL A 116 -13.62 2.56 -9.50
C VAL A 116 -14.55 3.34 -8.60
N PHE A 117 -14.00 4.32 -7.89
CA PHE A 117 -14.76 5.22 -7.00
C PHE A 117 -14.90 6.62 -7.59
N GLY A 118 -14.50 6.82 -8.84
CA GLY A 118 -14.64 8.10 -9.52
C GLY A 118 -14.05 8.02 -10.90
N HIS A 119 -14.68 8.67 -11.87
CA HIS A 119 -14.17 8.78 -13.22
C HIS A 119 -14.63 10.07 -13.88
N GLY A 120 -13.88 10.53 -14.86
CA GLY A 120 -14.22 11.73 -15.62
C GLY A 120 -13.36 11.83 -16.87
N HIS A 121 -13.75 12.74 -17.75
CA HIS A 121 -13.00 12.98 -18.97
C HIS A 121 -13.10 14.43 -19.44
N MET A 122 -12.03 14.93 -20.04
CA MET A 122 -11.99 16.25 -20.66
C MET A 122 -11.07 16.26 -21.86
N ASN A 123 -11.47 16.92 -22.96
CA ASN A 123 -10.64 17.11 -24.15
C ASN A 123 -9.99 15.83 -24.70
N GLY A 124 -10.73 14.71 -24.68
CA GLY A 124 -10.25 13.41 -25.13
C GLY A 124 -9.25 12.74 -24.18
N VAL A 125 -9.17 13.16 -22.93
CA VAL A 125 -8.42 12.52 -21.83
C VAL A 125 -9.42 11.98 -20.84
N GLY A 126 -9.25 10.74 -20.38
CA GLY A 126 -10.10 10.16 -19.34
C GLY A 126 -9.29 9.64 -18.18
N CYS A 127 -9.90 9.70 -17.00
CA CYS A 127 -9.35 9.25 -15.74
C CYS A 127 -10.32 8.33 -15.02
N TRP A 128 -9.80 7.28 -14.38
CA TRP A 128 -10.53 6.41 -13.47
C TRP A 128 -9.72 6.26 -12.20
N MET A 129 -10.35 6.53 -11.06
CA MET A 129 -9.72 6.48 -9.75
C MET A 129 -10.20 5.27 -8.97
N SER A 130 -9.27 4.66 -8.26
CA SER A 130 -9.52 3.59 -7.30
C SER A 130 -8.68 3.85 -6.06
N ALA A 131 -9.11 3.30 -4.92
CA ALA A 131 -8.24 3.22 -3.75
C ALA A 131 -7.24 2.08 -3.95
N VAL A 132 -5.98 2.29 -3.56
CA VAL A 132 -5.04 1.17 -3.55
C VAL A 132 -5.40 0.26 -2.38
N GLY A 133 -6.12 -0.83 -2.69
CA GLY A 133 -6.65 -1.75 -1.70
C GLY A 133 -5.54 -2.39 -0.86
N VAL A 134 -5.53 -2.05 0.43
CA VAL A 134 -4.90 -2.87 1.46
C VAL A 134 -5.95 -3.89 1.88
N PRO A 135 -5.60 -5.19 1.96
CA PRO A 135 -6.53 -6.19 2.49
C PRO A 135 -7.03 -5.84 3.90
N ASP A 136 -6.23 -5.09 4.64
CA ASP A 136 -6.63 -4.51 5.91
C ASP A 136 -7.28 -3.13 5.70
N ALA A 137 -8.60 -3.10 5.53
CA ALA A 137 -9.35 -1.85 5.43
C ALA A 137 -9.39 -1.04 6.73
N SER A 138 -8.81 -1.55 7.84
CA SER A 138 -8.71 -0.82 9.09
C SER A 138 -7.59 0.22 9.12
N GLN A 139 -6.67 0.19 8.14
CA GLN A 139 -5.50 1.08 8.11
C GLN A 139 -5.43 1.85 6.79
N LEU A 140 -5.15 3.15 6.88
CA LEU A 140 -4.97 4.04 5.74
C LEU A 140 -3.81 3.65 4.81
N LEU A 141 -2.76 3.02 5.35
CA LEU A 141 -1.66 2.47 4.57
C LEU A 141 -1.40 0.98 4.82
N SER A 142 -0.99 0.30 3.74
CA SER A 142 -0.15 -0.89 3.83
C SER A 142 1.27 -0.44 4.17
N PHE A 143 1.95 -1.19 5.04
CA PHE A 143 3.36 -1.01 5.36
C PHE A 143 4.29 -0.95 4.12
N ASP A 144 3.83 -1.50 2.98
CA ASP A 144 4.55 -1.46 1.69
C ASP A 144 4.62 -0.03 1.08
N PHE A 145 3.78 0.91 1.55
CA PHE A 145 3.65 2.29 1.05
C PHE A 145 4.02 3.37 2.09
N ALA A 146 4.47 2.96 3.29
CA ALA A 146 5.02 3.86 4.31
C ALA A 146 6.39 4.45 3.92
N TRP A 147 7.01 3.88 2.89
CA TRP A 147 8.35 4.18 2.42
C TRP A 147 8.31 5.20 1.27
N PRO A 148 9.45 5.84 0.93
CA PRO A 148 9.55 6.56 -0.33
C PRO A 148 9.10 5.64 -1.45
N LEU A 149 8.15 6.09 -2.28
CA LEU A 149 7.64 5.29 -3.40
C LEU A 149 8.76 4.85 -4.35
N ASN A 150 9.86 5.59 -4.35
CA ASN A 150 11.08 5.36 -5.12
C ASN A 150 12.21 4.81 -4.23
N ARG A 151 11.98 3.68 -3.57
CA ARG A 151 13.05 3.02 -2.79
C ARG A 151 14.22 2.70 -3.74
N PRO A 152 15.46 3.17 -3.48
CA PRO A 152 16.61 2.64 -4.17
C PRO A 152 16.66 1.13 -3.91
N GLU A 153 16.78 0.31 -4.96
CA GLU A 153 16.77 -1.17 -4.89
C GLU A 153 17.82 -1.78 -3.94
N ASN A 154 18.71 -0.95 -3.37
CA ASN A 154 19.73 -1.38 -2.42
C ASN A 154 19.10 -1.97 -1.14
N ASP A 155 19.67 -3.10 -0.70
CA ASP A 155 19.34 -4.01 0.41
C ASP A 155 19.22 -3.39 1.83
N THR A 156 18.92 -2.10 1.96
CA THR A 156 18.80 -1.48 3.29
C THR A 156 17.64 -2.10 4.04
N ASP A 157 17.92 -2.79 5.14
CA ASP A 157 16.93 -3.43 6.01
C ASP A 157 15.79 -2.44 6.36
N PRO A 158 14.50 -2.80 6.11
CA PRO A 158 13.35 -1.99 6.51
C PRO A 158 13.39 -1.53 7.97
N ASP A 159 13.92 -2.35 8.89
CA ASP A 159 14.03 -1.97 10.30
C ASP A 159 15.05 -0.84 10.51
N ASP A 160 16.15 -0.83 9.74
CA ASP A 160 17.14 0.22 9.81
C ASP A 160 16.64 1.52 9.19
N LEU A 161 15.84 1.44 8.12
CA LEU A 161 15.14 2.60 7.58
C LEU A 161 14.10 3.14 8.59
N GLN A 162 13.37 2.28 9.32
CA GLN A 162 12.42 2.72 10.35
C GLN A 162 13.13 3.37 11.54
N LYS A 163 14.28 2.83 11.95
CA LYS A 163 15.13 3.46 12.98
C LYS A 163 15.66 4.80 12.49
N GLN A 164 16.11 4.89 11.24
CA GLN A 164 16.55 6.15 10.64
C GLN A 164 15.40 7.16 10.58
N PHE A 165 14.18 6.72 10.27
CA PHE A 165 12.96 7.55 10.29
C PHE A 165 12.73 8.16 11.68
N ARG A 166 12.62 7.31 12.71
CA ARG A 166 12.42 7.76 14.10
C ARG A 166 13.57 8.65 14.61
N LYS A 167 14.79 8.38 14.15
CA LYS A 167 15.99 9.13 14.54
C LYS A 167 16.07 10.50 13.86
N ARG A 168 15.79 10.59 12.56
CA ARG A 168 15.92 11.83 11.77
C ARG A 168 14.80 12.81 12.04
N LEU A 169 13.58 12.33 12.12
CA LEU A 169 12.42 13.19 12.33
C LEU A 169 12.21 13.60 13.79
N GLY A 170 13.05 13.08 14.68
CA GLY A 170 12.78 13.06 16.11
C GLY A 170 11.50 12.27 16.41
N LEU A 171 11.28 11.94 17.68
CA LEU A 171 10.04 11.29 18.15
C LEU A 171 8.76 12.14 17.92
N LYS A 172 8.82 13.26 17.20
CA LYS A 172 7.73 14.24 17.08
C LYS A 172 7.01 14.24 15.73
N CYS A 173 7.57 13.62 14.70
CA CYS A 173 6.89 13.57 13.42
C CYS A 173 5.90 12.39 13.46
N ASP A 174 4.70 12.66 13.97
CA ASP A 174 3.53 11.79 13.88
C ASP A 174 3.00 11.73 12.44
N LEU A 175 3.89 11.62 11.45
CA LEU A 175 3.55 11.02 10.15
C LEU A 175 3.45 9.52 10.36
N THR A 176 2.56 9.13 11.26
CA THR A 176 2.13 7.77 11.43
C THR A 176 1.45 7.36 10.12
N THR A 177 1.73 6.13 9.69
CA THR A 177 1.24 5.58 8.41
C THR A 177 -0.30 5.55 8.33
N ASP A 178 -0.97 5.81 9.43
CA ASP A 178 -2.41 5.96 9.56
C ASP A 178 -2.94 7.33 9.09
N ARG A 179 -2.12 8.20 8.47
CA ARG A 179 -2.57 9.50 7.92
C ARG A 179 -2.44 9.64 6.42
N LEU A 180 -1.98 8.61 5.71
CA LEU A 180 -1.75 8.70 4.26
C LEU A 180 -2.79 7.89 3.52
N LEU A 181 -3.68 8.56 2.78
CA LEU A 181 -4.58 7.91 1.83
C LEU A 181 -3.82 7.65 0.52
N THR A 182 -3.67 6.39 0.13
CA THR A 182 -3.09 6.06 -1.18
C THR A 182 -4.18 5.84 -2.22
N LEU A 183 -4.21 6.72 -3.21
CA LEU A 183 -5.08 6.61 -4.38
C LEU A 183 -4.28 6.19 -5.60
N GLN A 184 -4.95 5.57 -6.55
CA GLN A 184 -4.41 5.31 -7.87
C GLN A 184 -5.37 5.83 -8.92
N VAL A 185 -4.81 6.40 -9.99
CA VAL A 185 -5.55 6.86 -11.15
C VAL A 185 -4.99 6.24 -12.41
N LEU A 186 -5.86 5.65 -13.22
CA LEU A 186 -5.56 5.33 -14.60
C LEU A 186 -5.92 6.54 -15.46
N VAL A 187 -4.98 7.05 -16.23
CA VAL A 187 -5.18 8.15 -17.19
C VAL A 187 -4.93 7.65 -18.61
N GLN A 188 -5.81 8.01 -19.55
CA GLN A 188 -5.71 7.59 -20.95
C GLN A 188 -5.97 8.74 -21.93
N ASN A 189 -5.13 8.83 -22.96
CA ASN A 189 -5.37 9.68 -24.12
C ASN A 189 -6.23 8.95 -25.16
N ARG A 190 -7.45 9.43 -25.46
CA ARG A 190 -8.30 8.98 -26.58
C ARG A 190 -8.57 10.09 -27.60
N ARG A 191 -7.72 11.12 -27.67
CA ARG A 191 -7.88 12.24 -28.59
C ARG A 191 -7.95 11.78 -30.05
N LYS A 192 -8.91 12.32 -30.80
CA LYS A 192 -9.14 11.99 -32.22
C LYS A 192 -8.20 12.74 -33.16
N ASP A 193 -7.64 13.88 -32.73
CA ASP A 193 -6.69 14.68 -33.49
C ASP A 193 -5.26 14.11 -33.49
N LYS A 194 -5.08 12.97 -32.82
CA LYS A 194 -3.82 12.23 -32.69
C LYS A 194 -2.70 13.01 -32.01
N LYS A 195 -3.02 14.06 -31.25
CA LYS A 195 -2.02 14.80 -30.50
C LYS A 195 -1.72 14.14 -29.15
N PRO A 196 -0.46 14.19 -28.69
CA PRO A 196 -0.12 13.73 -27.35
C PRO A 196 -0.72 14.65 -26.28
N ILE A 197 -0.74 14.16 -25.06
CA ILE A 197 -1.05 14.94 -23.86
C ILE A 197 0.10 14.82 -22.86
N LEU A 198 0.24 15.82 -21.99
CA LEU A 198 1.15 15.79 -20.85
C LEU A 198 0.33 15.68 -19.57
N VAL A 199 0.62 14.69 -18.75
CA VAL A 199 0.01 14.46 -17.43
C VAL A 199 0.99 14.93 -16.36
N LEU A 200 0.49 15.68 -15.37
CA LEU A 200 1.28 16.25 -14.28
C LEU A 200 0.86 15.62 -12.94
N GLY A 201 1.35 14.41 -12.67
CA GLY A 201 0.94 13.61 -11.52
C GLY A 201 1.17 14.27 -10.16
N ALA A 202 2.33 14.92 -9.95
CA ALA A 202 2.67 15.63 -8.71
C ALA A 202 1.72 16.79 -8.38
N GLN A 203 0.99 17.30 -9.37
CA GLN A 203 0.03 18.40 -9.21
C GLN A 203 -1.40 17.90 -8.99
N TRP A 204 -1.61 16.58 -8.85
CA TRP A 204 -2.92 16.00 -8.54
C TRP A 204 -3.43 16.55 -7.20
N ARG A 205 -4.69 16.98 -7.20
CA ARG A 205 -5.36 17.54 -6.02
C ARG A 205 -6.59 16.75 -5.66
N ALA A 206 -6.84 16.64 -4.36
CA ALA A 206 -8.10 16.18 -3.80
C ALA A 206 -8.87 17.38 -3.23
N ILE A 207 -10.17 17.40 -3.46
CA ILE A 207 -11.05 18.50 -3.08
C ILE A 207 -12.03 17.96 -2.06
N SER A 208 -12.21 18.70 -0.98
CA SER A 208 -13.11 18.35 0.13
C SER A 208 -14.02 19.53 0.45
N ARG A 209 -15.20 19.23 0.99
CA ARG A 209 -16.11 20.23 1.57
C ARG A 209 -15.63 20.62 2.96
N THR A 210 -15.72 21.91 3.30
CA THR A 210 -15.27 22.39 4.61
C THR A 210 -16.36 22.40 5.69
N GLU A 211 -17.40 21.58 5.54
CA GLU A 211 -18.37 21.37 6.62
C GLU A 211 -17.60 21.10 7.92
N SER A 212 -17.96 21.79 9.01
CA SER A 212 -17.07 21.97 10.17
C SER A 212 -16.56 20.64 10.76
N SER A 213 -17.35 19.58 10.70
CA SER A 213 -16.92 18.24 11.09
C SER A 213 -15.86 17.66 10.16
N VAL A 214 -16.06 17.70 8.84
CA VAL A 214 -15.13 17.16 7.83
C VAL A 214 -13.81 17.92 7.84
N LEU A 215 -13.87 19.25 7.91
CA LEU A 215 -12.68 20.07 7.96
C LEU A 215 -11.88 19.83 9.25
N GLU A 216 -12.53 19.71 10.41
CA GLU A 216 -11.85 19.36 11.65
C GLU A 216 -11.16 17.99 11.59
N LEU A 217 -11.78 17.02 10.90
CA LEU A 217 -11.18 15.71 10.66
C LEU A 217 -9.93 15.83 9.79
N LEU A 218 -9.98 16.66 8.74
CA LEU A 218 -8.86 16.88 7.81
C LEU A 218 -7.75 17.78 8.36
N MET A 219 -8.10 18.80 9.14
CA MET A 219 -7.24 19.94 9.51
C MET A 219 -6.72 19.92 10.95
N LYS A 220 -6.89 18.84 11.72
CA LYS A 220 -6.28 18.74 13.06
C LYS A 220 -4.75 18.61 12.94
N LYS A 221 -4.16 19.79 12.73
CA LYS A 221 -2.77 20.24 12.64
C LYS A 221 -1.69 19.16 12.66
N LEU A 222 -1.00 19.04 11.52
CA LEU A 222 0.46 19.10 11.53
C LEU A 222 0.84 20.56 11.80
N PRO A 223 1.27 20.95 13.01
CA PRO A 223 1.30 22.36 13.40
C PRO A 223 2.32 23.21 12.65
N ASP A 224 3.28 22.62 11.94
CA ASP A 224 4.50 23.30 11.50
C ASP A 224 5.01 22.87 10.10
N ASP A 225 4.16 22.29 9.23
CA ASP A 225 4.59 21.88 7.88
C ASP A 225 4.00 22.80 6.80
N PRO A 226 4.73 23.86 6.39
CA PRO A 226 4.28 24.78 5.35
C PRO A 226 4.20 24.13 3.95
N GLU A 227 4.78 22.94 3.75
CA GLU A 227 4.78 22.28 2.44
C GLU A 227 3.52 21.44 2.21
N ASN A 228 2.88 20.96 3.28
CA ASN A 228 1.64 20.15 3.22
C ASN A 228 0.39 20.98 3.53
N ASP A 229 0.39 22.26 3.11
CA ASP A 229 -0.66 23.21 3.45
C ASP A 229 -2.01 22.83 2.80
N ILE A 230 -3.06 22.86 3.60
CA ILE A 230 -4.44 22.67 3.14
C ILE A 230 -4.97 24.04 2.75
N HIS A 231 -5.18 24.25 1.45
CA HIS A 231 -5.69 25.53 0.97
C HIS A 231 -7.20 25.56 1.02
N VAL A 232 -7.75 26.44 1.87
CA VAL A 232 -9.19 26.70 1.94
C VAL A 232 -9.52 27.89 1.03
N PHE A 233 -10.56 27.75 0.21
CA PHE A 233 -11.03 28.77 -0.71
C PHE A 233 -12.56 28.72 -0.84
N ARG A 234 -13.14 29.77 -1.42
CA ARG A 234 -14.56 29.80 -1.80
C ARG A 234 -14.68 29.63 -3.30
N ASP A 235 -15.52 28.70 -3.72
CA ASP A 235 -15.77 28.44 -5.14
C ASP A 235 -16.71 29.50 -5.76
N ALA A 236 -17.07 29.32 -7.04
CA ALA A 236 -17.97 30.22 -7.75
C ALA A 236 -19.41 30.25 -7.18
N LEU A 237 -19.78 29.28 -6.35
CA LEU A 237 -21.07 29.18 -5.65
C LEU A 237 -20.98 29.69 -4.20
N ASP A 238 -19.88 30.35 -3.82
CA ASP A 238 -19.59 30.81 -2.46
C ASP A 238 -19.54 29.67 -1.42
N GLN A 239 -19.30 28.43 -1.88
CA GLN A 239 -19.09 27.28 -1.02
C GLN A 239 -17.62 27.19 -0.65
N GLU A 240 -17.37 27.01 0.64
CA GLU A 240 -16.03 26.85 1.15
C GLU A 240 -15.55 25.41 0.91
N ARG A 241 -14.38 25.29 0.27
CA ARG A 241 -13.75 24.04 -0.12
C ARG A 241 -12.30 24.01 0.34
N ALA A 242 -11.80 22.83 0.63
CA ALA A 242 -10.40 22.57 0.93
C ALA A 242 -9.75 21.81 -0.22
N VAL A 243 -8.57 22.25 -0.62
CA VAL A 243 -7.70 21.54 -1.57
C VAL A 243 -6.57 20.87 -0.82
N LEU A 244 -6.47 19.56 -0.97
CA LEU A 244 -5.37 18.75 -0.48
C LEU A 244 -4.42 18.46 -1.63
N ARG A 245 -3.13 18.72 -1.41
CA ARG A 245 -2.05 18.35 -2.34
C ARG A 245 -1.56 16.94 -2.04
N ILE A 246 -0.80 16.38 -2.98
CA ILE A 246 -0.02 15.18 -2.71
C ILE A 246 0.94 15.48 -1.56
N ALA A 247 1.03 14.55 -0.60
CA ALA A 247 1.92 14.67 0.52
C ALA A 247 3.38 14.66 0.04
N ASN A 248 4.22 15.53 0.57
CA ASN A 248 5.66 15.41 0.36
C ASN A 248 6.25 14.31 1.23
N ASP A 249 7.25 13.62 0.69
CA ASP A 249 8.04 12.66 1.43
C ASP A 249 8.99 13.42 2.38
N PRO A 250 8.95 13.15 3.70
CA PRO A 250 9.71 13.95 4.66
C PRO A 250 11.23 13.66 4.63
N TRP A 251 11.74 12.79 3.74
CA TRP A 251 13.16 12.53 3.58
C TRP A 251 13.81 13.38 2.50
N ASP A 252 13.13 13.55 1.36
CA ASP A 252 13.66 14.23 0.19
C ASP A 252 12.79 15.40 -0.27
N HIS A 253 11.69 15.67 0.43
CA HIS A 253 10.71 16.71 0.11
C HIS A 253 10.10 16.55 -1.30
N THR A 254 10.18 15.35 -1.87
CA THR A 254 9.57 15.06 -3.17
C THR A 254 8.10 14.65 -2.99
N PRO A 255 7.21 14.99 -3.94
CA PRO A 255 5.83 14.54 -3.87
C PRO A 255 5.74 13.01 -3.83
N ARG A 256 4.90 12.46 -2.94
CA ARG A 256 4.59 11.03 -2.84
C ARG A 256 3.69 10.57 -3.99
N VAL A 257 4.25 10.59 -5.19
CA VAL A 257 3.63 10.11 -6.43
C VAL A 257 4.58 9.16 -7.15
N VAL A 258 4.02 8.21 -7.90
CA VAL A 258 4.81 7.34 -8.79
C VAL A 258 4.00 6.88 -9.98
N VAL A 259 4.62 6.82 -11.14
CA VAL A 259 4.07 6.10 -12.30
C VAL A 259 4.27 4.60 -12.09
N ALA A 260 3.23 3.91 -11.61
CA ALA A 260 3.30 2.48 -11.32
C ALA A 260 3.28 1.62 -12.59
N ASN A 261 2.56 2.07 -13.64
CA ASN A 261 2.44 1.34 -14.89
C ASN A 261 2.36 2.28 -16.09
N PHE A 262 2.96 1.89 -17.21
CA PHE A 262 2.84 2.59 -18.49
C PHE A 262 2.54 1.59 -19.61
N ASN A 263 1.37 1.68 -20.23
CA ASN A 263 0.93 0.77 -21.30
C ASN A 263 1.07 -0.73 -20.97
N GLY A 264 0.85 -1.12 -19.72
CA GLY A 264 0.96 -2.50 -19.26
C GLY A 264 2.36 -2.89 -18.77
N ILE A 265 3.35 -2.00 -18.89
CA ILE A 265 4.70 -2.19 -18.36
C ILE A 265 4.75 -1.71 -16.91
N ASP A 266 5.11 -2.60 -15.99
CA ASP A 266 5.24 -2.31 -14.54
C ASP A 266 6.59 -1.65 -14.26
N LEU A 267 6.59 -0.33 -14.07
CA LEU A 267 7.82 0.46 -14.01
C LEU A 267 8.65 0.17 -12.75
N ARG A 268 8.05 -0.41 -11.71
CA ARG A 268 8.75 -0.79 -10.47
C ARG A 268 9.77 -1.92 -10.65
N LYS A 269 9.78 -2.59 -11.80
CA LYS A 269 10.67 -3.73 -12.10
C LYS A 269 11.72 -3.41 -13.17
N HIS A 270 11.69 -2.21 -13.73
CA HIS A 270 12.50 -1.87 -14.89
C HIS A 270 13.45 -0.74 -14.57
N THR A 271 14.72 -0.94 -14.90
CA THR A 271 15.78 0.05 -14.70
C THR A 271 15.73 1.21 -15.70
N ALA A 272 15.11 1.00 -16.87
CA ALA A 272 14.93 2.03 -17.89
C ALA A 272 13.43 2.32 -18.08
N HIS A 273 13.07 3.59 -17.95
CA HIS A 273 11.70 4.04 -18.18
C HIS A 273 11.38 4.14 -19.68
N PRO A 274 10.14 3.82 -20.11
CA PRO A 274 9.69 4.07 -21.47
C PRO A 274 9.81 5.56 -21.85
N PRO A 275 10.04 5.92 -23.12
CA PRO A 275 10.27 7.31 -23.54
C PRO A 275 9.14 8.30 -23.19
N GLY A 276 7.90 7.81 -23.04
CA GLY A 276 6.77 8.64 -22.63
C GLY A 276 6.76 9.00 -21.14
N VAL A 277 7.63 8.39 -20.32
CA VAL A 277 7.74 8.69 -18.89
C VAL A 277 8.89 9.65 -18.70
N ILE A 278 8.58 10.94 -18.60
CA ILE A 278 9.58 12.02 -18.47
C ILE A 278 10.19 11.98 -17.06
N ASP A 279 9.33 11.96 -16.05
CA ASP A 279 9.72 11.87 -14.64
C ASP A 279 8.75 10.94 -13.91
N ALA A 280 9.19 9.71 -13.67
CA ALA A 280 8.37 8.72 -12.98
C ALA A 280 8.09 9.08 -11.52
N GLN A 281 8.99 9.82 -10.88
CA GLN A 281 8.94 10.17 -9.46
C GLN A 281 8.01 11.36 -9.20
N ARG A 282 7.88 12.26 -10.19
CA ARG A 282 6.90 13.35 -10.16
C ARG A 282 5.60 13.01 -10.89
N GLY A 283 5.47 11.80 -11.44
CA GLY A 283 4.29 11.40 -12.19
C GLY A 283 4.10 12.18 -13.50
N VAL A 284 5.19 12.64 -14.13
CA VAL A 284 5.14 13.43 -15.37
C VAL A 284 5.24 12.50 -16.57
N VAL A 285 4.15 12.43 -17.34
CA VAL A 285 4.00 11.42 -18.41
C VAL A 285 3.41 12.04 -19.67
N VAL A 286 4.02 11.74 -20.82
CA VAL A 286 3.46 12.02 -22.14
C VAL A 286 2.73 10.78 -22.63
N LEU A 287 1.47 10.95 -23.01
CA LEU A 287 0.63 9.88 -23.56
C LEU A 287 0.27 10.18 -25.00
N GLU A 288 0.72 9.32 -25.90
CA GLU A 288 0.23 9.28 -27.27
C GLU A 288 -1.21 8.74 -27.33
N PRO A 289 -1.94 8.99 -28.43
CA PRO A 289 -3.29 8.45 -28.61
C PRO A 289 -3.36 6.93 -28.40
N GLY A 290 -4.27 6.53 -27.53
CA GLY A 290 -4.51 5.15 -27.08
C GLY A 290 -3.57 4.66 -25.98
N GLN A 291 -2.56 5.43 -25.61
CA GLN A 291 -1.69 5.11 -24.47
C GLN A 291 -2.34 5.47 -23.14
N TYR A 292 -1.92 4.76 -22.09
CA TYR A 292 -2.35 5.00 -20.73
C TYR A 292 -1.21 4.84 -19.73
N ALA A 293 -1.38 5.44 -18.56
CA ALA A 293 -0.54 5.25 -17.38
C ALA A 293 -1.40 5.00 -16.15
N VAL A 294 -0.84 4.29 -15.17
CA VAL A 294 -1.40 4.16 -13.81
C VAL A 294 -0.47 4.90 -12.87
N ILE A 295 -0.99 5.93 -12.23
CA ILE A 295 -0.25 6.80 -11.30
C ILE A 295 -0.78 6.51 -9.90
N HIS A 296 0.12 6.28 -8.94
CA HIS A 296 -0.24 6.19 -7.53
C HIS A 296 0.18 7.48 -6.85
N ALA A 297 -0.66 7.99 -5.95
CA ALA A 297 -0.35 9.17 -5.16
C ALA A 297 -0.84 9.01 -3.73
N GLN A 298 -0.14 9.64 -2.79
CA GLN A 298 -0.50 9.63 -1.38
C GLN A 298 -0.90 11.02 -0.94
N PHE A 299 -2.06 11.12 -0.31
CA PHE A 299 -2.60 12.35 0.26
C PHE A 299 -2.53 12.26 1.77
N LEU A 300 -2.14 13.36 2.40
CA LEU A 300 -2.14 13.46 3.85
C LEU A 300 -3.56 13.81 4.31
N ILE A 301 -4.21 12.85 4.95
CA ILE A 301 -5.61 12.92 5.36
C ILE A 301 -5.73 12.50 6.81
N GLY A 302 -6.34 13.37 7.61
CA GLY A 302 -6.71 13.05 8.98
C GLY A 302 -5.66 13.39 10.03
N ASP A 303 -6.08 13.29 11.28
CA ASP A 303 -5.22 13.42 12.47
C ASP A 303 -4.69 12.07 12.98
N GLY A 304 -4.88 10.99 12.22
CA GLY A 304 -4.50 9.62 12.59
C GLY A 304 -5.41 8.98 13.63
N SER A 305 -6.40 9.69 14.16
CA SER A 305 -7.34 9.18 15.17
C SER A 305 -8.78 9.06 14.66
N THR A 306 -9.16 9.93 13.72
CA THR A 306 -10.54 10.07 13.28
C THR A 306 -10.82 9.43 11.93
N ALA A 307 -10.07 9.83 10.90
CA ALA A 307 -10.01 9.12 9.64
C ALA A 307 -8.90 8.07 9.74
N THR A 308 -9.24 6.86 10.21
CA THR A 308 -8.25 5.77 10.38
C THR A 308 -8.31 4.75 9.24
N SER A 309 -9.40 4.72 8.47
CA SER A 309 -9.61 3.82 7.36
C SER A 309 -9.64 4.57 6.01
N PRO A 310 -9.24 3.92 4.90
CA PRO A 310 -9.31 4.50 3.56
C PRO A 310 -10.70 5.02 3.20
N TRP A 311 -11.76 4.31 3.58
CA TRP A 311 -13.13 4.71 3.26
C TRP A 311 -13.57 5.97 4.02
N LYS A 312 -13.20 6.12 5.30
CA LYS A 312 -13.49 7.34 6.07
C LYS A 312 -12.75 8.54 5.50
N ALA A 313 -11.50 8.32 5.07
CA ALA A 313 -10.74 9.36 4.39
C ALA A 313 -11.38 9.75 3.05
N MET A 314 -11.84 8.78 2.24
CA MET A 314 -12.47 9.05 0.94
C MET A 314 -13.86 9.69 1.07
N THR A 315 -14.65 9.36 2.08
CA THR A 315 -15.94 10.03 2.34
C THR A 315 -15.78 11.49 2.73
N CYS A 316 -14.59 11.90 3.17
CA CYS A 316 -14.25 13.31 3.39
C CYS A 316 -13.93 14.04 2.08
N LEU A 317 -13.72 13.33 0.97
CA LEU A 317 -13.38 13.91 -0.32
C LEU A 317 -14.64 14.02 -1.19
N GLU A 318 -14.75 15.12 -1.92
CA GLU A 318 -15.86 15.36 -2.86
C GLU A 318 -15.45 15.01 -4.29
N SER A 319 -14.27 15.48 -4.69
CA SER A 319 -13.79 15.33 -6.05
C SER A 319 -12.27 15.35 -6.11
N LEU A 320 -11.76 15.03 -7.30
CA LEU A 320 -10.34 14.97 -7.61
C LEU A 320 -10.08 15.72 -8.91
N TYR A 321 -8.90 16.31 -8.99
CA TYR A 321 -8.46 17.05 -10.17
C TYR A 321 -7.05 16.64 -10.57
N LEU A 322 -6.92 16.02 -11.75
CA LEU A 322 -5.62 15.64 -12.32
C LEU A 322 -5.24 16.59 -13.46
N PRO A 323 -4.22 17.45 -13.28
CA PRO A 323 -3.83 18.40 -14.33
C PRO A 323 -3.25 17.71 -15.56
N CYS A 324 -3.68 18.18 -16.72
CA CYS A 324 -3.27 17.65 -18.03
C CYS A 324 -3.16 18.79 -19.05
N VAL A 325 -2.06 18.85 -19.80
CA VAL A 325 -1.92 19.72 -20.98
C VAL A 325 -2.41 18.95 -22.20
N SER A 326 -3.50 19.42 -22.81
CA SER A 326 -4.23 18.68 -23.85
C SER A 326 -4.78 19.63 -24.94
N PRO A 327 -4.15 19.72 -26.13
CA PRO A 327 -2.99 18.93 -26.57
C PRO A 327 -1.68 19.43 -25.95
N TRP A 328 -0.70 18.53 -25.79
CA TRP A 328 0.66 18.94 -25.46
C TRP A 328 1.33 19.54 -26.70
N ASP A 329 1.99 20.67 -26.49
CA ASP A 329 2.60 21.52 -27.52
C ASP A 329 4.09 21.20 -27.75
N GLY A 330 4.66 20.28 -26.95
CA GLY A 330 6.08 19.92 -27.02
C GLY A 330 6.99 20.86 -26.24
N HIS A 331 6.45 21.87 -25.54
CA HIS A 331 7.25 22.68 -24.61
C HIS A 331 7.68 21.85 -23.40
N SER A 332 8.69 22.36 -22.68
CA SER A 332 9.26 21.73 -21.49
C SER A 332 8.17 21.36 -20.48
N ALA A 333 8.17 20.10 -20.08
CA ALA A 333 7.25 19.60 -19.07
C ALA A 333 7.51 20.28 -17.71
N GLU A 334 8.76 20.68 -17.42
CA GLU A 334 9.09 21.43 -16.21
C GLU A 334 8.51 22.86 -16.21
N SER A 335 8.27 23.47 -17.38
CA SER A 335 7.56 24.75 -17.45
C SER A 335 6.10 24.56 -17.07
N HIS A 336 5.41 23.60 -17.71
CA HIS A 336 4.01 23.29 -17.43
C HIS A 336 3.79 22.84 -15.98
N ASP A 337 4.72 22.05 -15.40
CA ASP A 337 4.64 21.62 -14.00
C ASP A 337 4.72 22.82 -13.03
N ARG A 338 5.63 23.78 -13.29
CA ARG A 338 5.76 25.02 -12.50
C ARG A 338 4.62 26.01 -12.72
N GLU A 339 4.08 26.11 -13.93
CA GLU A 339 2.94 26.99 -14.23
C GLU A 339 1.63 26.46 -13.65
N CYS A 340 1.50 25.13 -13.53
CA CYS A 340 0.38 24.49 -12.84
C CYS A 340 0.47 24.64 -11.31
N GLU A 341 1.65 25.01 -10.81
CA GLU A 341 1.90 25.33 -9.43
C GLU A 341 1.23 26.68 -9.10
N TYR A 342 0.06 26.60 -8.45
CA TYR A 342 -0.53 27.65 -7.61
C TYR A 342 -1.61 28.58 -8.22
N ASP A 343 -2.80 28.02 -8.40
CA ASP A 343 -4.07 28.73 -8.15
C ASP A 343 -5.10 27.70 -7.62
N PRO A 344 -5.47 27.71 -6.32
CA PRO A 344 -6.51 26.84 -5.77
C PRO A 344 -7.90 27.14 -6.34
N ALA A 345 -8.20 28.42 -6.63
CA ALA A 345 -9.50 28.83 -7.14
C ALA A 345 -9.69 28.39 -8.60
N ALA A 346 -8.61 28.37 -9.40
CA ALA A 346 -8.65 27.87 -10.77
C ALA A 346 -9.08 26.39 -10.86
N VAL A 347 -8.89 25.59 -9.81
CA VAL A 347 -9.24 24.16 -9.81
C VAL A 347 -10.76 23.96 -9.96
N CYS A 348 -11.55 24.87 -9.39
CA CYS A 348 -13.02 24.82 -9.50
C CYS A 348 -13.56 25.54 -10.74
N ASP A 349 -12.71 26.24 -11.50
CA ASP A 349 -13.10 26.86 -12.75
C ASP A 349 -12.77 25.92 -13.91
N GLU A 350 -13.72 25.07 -14.29
CA GLU A 350 -13.58 24.12 -15.40
C GLU A 350 -13.13 24.78 -16.71
N SER A 351 -13.40 26.08 -16.90
CA SER A 351 -13.02 26.81 -18.10
C SER A 351 -11.53 27.16 -18.15
N ARG A 352 -10.88 27.26 -16.98
CA ARG A 352 -9.45 27.62 -16.83
C ARG A 352 -8.60 26.42 -16.42
N ALA A 353 -9.21 25.42 -15.79
CA ALA A 353 -8.56 24.22 -15.29
C ALA A 353 -8.13 23.30 -16.45
N GLY A 354 -6.88 23.41 -16.91
CA GLY A 354 -6.30 22.41 -17.79
C GLY A 354 -6.14 21.05 -17.08
N GLY A 355 -7.09 20.13 -17.22
CA GLY A 355 -7.03 18.83 -16.54
C GLY A 355 -8.24 17.94 -16.69
N VAL A 356 -8.39 16.96 -15.80
CA VAL A 356 -9.60 16.13 -15.71
C VAL A 356 -10.10 16.23 -14.27
N HIS A 357 -11.30 16.78 -14.12
CA HIS A 357 -12.04 16.79 -12.87
C HIS A 357 -12.97 15.58 -12.82
N PHE A 358 -13.08 14.92 -11.66
CA PHE A 358 -14.03 13.83 -11.46
C PHE A 358 -14.48 13.75 -10.01
N ASN A 359 -15.78 13.51 -9.85
CA ASN A 359 -16.40 13.36 -8.53
C ASN A 359 -16.15 11.96 -7.99
N ILE A 360 -16.16 11.88 -6.66
CA ILE A 360 -16.15 10.59 -5.97
C ILE A 360 -17.58 10.05 -5.95
N ASP A 361 -17.72 8.81 -6.40
CA ASP A 361 -18.94 8.04 -6.33
C ASP A 361 -19.11 7.49 -4.92
N THR A 362 -19.80 8.26 -4.08
CA THR A 362 -20.06 7.91 -2.68
C THR A 362 -20.94 6.66 -2.56
N GLU A 363 -21.85 6.42 -3.51
CA GLU A 363 -22.70 5.23 -3.51
C GLU A 363 -21.87 3.98 -3.78
N ALA A 364 -20.98 4.01 -4.79
CA ALA A 364 -20.06 2.91 -5.04
C ALA A 364 -19.10 2.65 -3.87
N LEU A 365 -18.70 3.73 -3.16
CA LEU A 365 -17.87 3.63 -1.97
C LEU A 365 -18.60 2.95 -0.81
N ASP A 366 -19.83 3.40 -0.51
CA ASP A 366 -20.67 2.83 0.55
C ASP A 366 -20.99 1.37 0.25
N ASP A 367 -21.29 1.03 -1.00
CA ASP A 367 -21.57 -0.33 -1.43
C ASP A 367 -20.37 -1.26 -1.26
N PHE A 368 -19.18 -0.81 -1.66
CA PHE A 368 -17.94 -1.57 -1.51
C PHE A 368 -17.59 -1.80 -0.03
N TYR A 369 -17.71 -0.78 0.82
CA TYR A 369 -17.36 -0.92 2.24
C TYR A 369 -18.50 -1.42 3.14
N ARG A 370 -19.69 -1.66 2.59
CA ARG A 370 -20.86 -2.14 3.34
C ARG A 370 -20.57 -3.37 4.20
N ASP A 371 -19.90 -4.38 3.64
CA ASP A 371 -19.56 -5.61 4.37
C ASP A 371 -18.61 -5.36 5.54
N TRP A 372 -17.74 -4.35 5.43
CA TRP A 372 -16.84 -3.97 6.50
C TRP A 372 -17.60 -3.34 7.66
N ASP A 373 -18.51 -2.41 7.37
CA ASP A 373 -19.26 -1.68 8.38
C ASP A 373 -20.36 -2.53 9.03
N CYS A 374 -21.03 -3.39 8.27
CA CYS A 374 -22.11 -4.23 8.78
C CYS A 374 -21.61 -5.54 9.42
N ASP A 375 -20.68 -6.24 8.76
CA ASP A 375 -20.32 -7.62 9.10
C ASP A 375 -18.85 -7.80 9.52
N GLY A 376 -18.07 -6.71 9.49
CA GLY A 376 -16.68 -6.68 9.93
C GLY A 376 -15.67 -7.19 8.90
N GLY A 377 -14.39 -7.09 9.26
CA GLY A 377 -13.29 -7.25 8.30
C GLY A 377 -13.12 -8.63 7.68
N ILE A 378 -13.55 -9.71 8.33
CA ILE A 378 -13.46 -11.05 7.75
C ILE A 378 -14.46 -11.24 6.62
N THR A 379 -15.68 -10.70 6.77
CA THR A 379 -16.72 -10.76 5.74
C THR A 379 -16.29 -9.93 4.53
N PHE A 380 -15.84 -8.70 4.77
CA PHE A 380 -15.24 -7.84 3.74
C PHE A 380 -14.13 -8.57 2.96
N LEU A 381 -13.18 -9.20 3.66
CA LEU A 381 -12.11 -9.95 3.01
C LEU A 381 -12.62 -11.11 2.15
N ALA A 382 -13.67 -11.79 2.60
CA ALA A 382 -14.23 -12.94 1.90
C ALA A 382 -14.95 -12.53 0.61
N THR A 383 -15.68 -11.42 0.64
CA THR A 383 -16.43 -10.89 -0.50
C THR A 383 -15.52 -10.17 -1.50
N HIS A 384 -14.46 -9.51 -1.06
CA HIS A 384 -13.58 -8.68 -1.91
C HIS A 384 -12.31 -9.38 -2.41
N PHE A 385 -11.82 -10.37 -1.67
CA PHE A 385 -10.57 -11.07 -1.99
C PHE A 385 -10.74 -12.60 -2.06
N GLY A 386 -11.95 -13.09 -1.82
CA GLY A 386 -12.32 -14.50 -1.83
C GLY A 386 -12.17 -15.19 -0.47
N ARG A 387 -12.97 -16.23 -0.25
CA ARG A 387 -13.04 -16.96 1.04
C ARG A 387 -11.71 -17.57 1.45
N SER A 388 -10.97 -18.09 0.48
CA SER A 388 -9.64 -18.67 0.70
C SER A 388 -8.62 -17.62 1.19
N TYR A 389 -8.77 -16.37 0.79
CA TYR A 389 -7.94 -15.27 1.26
C TYR A 389 -8.32 -14.90 2.70
N ALA A 390 -9.61 -14.67 2.94
CA ALA A 390 -10.14 -14.33 4.27
C ALA A 390 -9.77 -15.37 5.34
N ALA A 391 -9.91 -16.67 5.04
CA ALA A 391 -9.52 -17.74 5.94
C ALA A 391 -8.01 -17.73 6.25
N SER A 392 -7.18 -17.43 5.24
CA SER A 392 -5.73 -17.31 5.43
C SER A 392 -5.36 -16.10 6.28
N TRP A 393 -6.00 -14.96 6.03
CA TRP A 393 -5.82 -13.74 6.82
C TRP A 393 -6.24 -13.95 8.27
N HIS A 394 -7.41 -14.56 8.51
CA HIS A 394 -7.91 -14.85 9.84
C HIS A 394 -6.93 -15.71 10.64
N ARG A 395 -6.36 -16.76 10.02
CA ARG A 395 -5.30 -17.58 10.65
C ARG A 395 -4.08 -16.73 11.02
N LYS A 396 -3.60 -15.88 10.10
CA LYS A 396 -2.46 -14.99 10.36
C LYS A 396 -2.72 -14.00 11.50
N VAL A 397 -3.90 -13.38 11.54
CA VAL A 397 -4.27 -12.46 12.61
C VAL A 397 -4.28 -13.19 13.96
N LYS A 398 -4.82 -14.42 13.99
CA LYS A 398 -4.81 -15.26 15.18
C LYS A 398 -3.39 -15.64 15.61
N GLU A 399 -2.55 -16.11 14.68
CA GLU A 399 -1.13 -16.43 14.93
C GLU A 399 -0.36 -15.20 15.44
N MET A 400 -0.61 -14.02 14.87
CA MET A 400 -0.01 -12.76 15.30
C MET A 400 -0.50 -12.31 16.68
N ALA A 401 -1.77 -12.52 17.00
CA ALA A 401 -2.31 -12.22 18.33
C ALA A 401 -1.71 -13.14 19.39
N GLU A 402 -1.58 -14.44 19.08
CA GLU A 402 -0.90 -15.42 19.94
C GLU A 402 0.57 -15.03 20.14
N LEU A 403 1.28 -14.64 19.07
CA LEU A 403 2.67 -14.20 19.15
C LEU A 403 2.82 -12.90 19.96
N LYS A 404 1.91 -11.94 19.81
CA LYS A 404 1.89 -10.71 20.64
C LYS A 404 1.68 -11.03 22.11
N GLU A 405 0.79 -11.97 22.43
CA GLU A 405 0.56 -12.40 23.81
C GLU A 405 1.79 -13.12 24.38
N ILE A 406 2.43 -13.98 23.59
CA ILE A 406 3.70 -14.62 23.97
C ILE A 406 4.77 -13.57 24.27
N LEU A 407 4.90 -12.54 23.43
CA LEU A 407 5.86 -11.46 23.63
C LEU A 407 5.53 -10.61 24.86
N ARG A 408 4.25 -10.26 25.07
CA ARG A 408 3.81 -9.51 26.26
C ARG A 408 4.17 -10.27 27.53
N VAL A 409 3.87 -11.56 27.57
CA VAL A 409 4.15 -12.40 28.72
C VAL A 409 5.65 -12.67 28.88
N TRP A 410 6.41 -12.73 27.77
CA TRP A 410 7.87 -12.81 27.79
C TRP A 410 8.49 -11.62 28.51
N ASP A 411 7.99 -10.41 28.26
CA ASP A 411 8.47 -9.20 28.91
C ASP A 411 8.10 -9.16 30.41
N GLU A 412 6.91 -9.65 30.79
CA GLU A 412 6.43 -9.66 32.17
C GLU A 412 7.05 -10.75 33.07
N LYS A 413 7.47 -11.88 32.49
CA LYS A 413 7.87 -13.06 33.28
C LYS A 413 9.39 -13.24 33.34
N GLY A 414 9.87 -13.67 34.51
CA GLY A 414 11.27 -14.01 34.75
C GLY A 414 11.77 -15.21 33.91
N PRO A 415 13.09 -15.44 33.86
CA PRO A 415 13.73 -16.38 32.92
C PRO A 415 13.16 -17.80 32.93
N SER A 416 12.77 -18.34 34.09
CA SER A 416 12.24 -19.70 34.19
C SER A 416 10.90 -19.88 33.46
N LYS A 417 10.03 -18.87 33.52
CA LYS A 417 8.72 -18.88 32.86
C LYS A 417 8.82 -18.63 31.35
N ARG A 418 9.92 -18.03 30.88
CA ARG A 418 10.19 -17.81 29.44
C ARG A 418 10.46 -19.14 28.72
N THR A 419 11.23 -20.05 29.33
CA THR A 419 11.52 -21.37 28.75
C THR A 419 10.26 -22.22 28.60
N GLU A 420 9.38 -22.24 29.61
CA GLU A 420 8.09 -22.95 29.54
C GLU A 420 7.20 -22.46 28.40
N MET A 421 7.33 -21.20 28.00
CA MET A 421 6.54 -20.58 26.92
C MET A 421 7.15 -20.75 25.53
N LEU A 422 8.46 -20.90 25.40
CA LEU A 422 9.08 -21.17 24.10
C LEU A 422 8.79 -22.58 23.61
N LEU A 423 8.57 -23.54 24.52
CA LEU A 423 8.42 -24.94 24.15
C LEU A 423 7.18 -25.19 23.28
N PRO A 424 5.98 -24.66 23.59
CA PRO A 424 4.82 -24.76 22.70
C PRO A 424 5.03 -24.07 21.34
N VAL A 425 5.72 -22.92 21.31
CA VAL A 425 6.00 -22.18 20.07
C VAL A 425 6.95 -22.97 19.18
N CYS A 426 8.05 -23.48 19.74
CA CYS A 426 8.96 -24.39 19.05
C CYS A 426 8.21 -25.58 18.45
N LYS A 427 7.30 -26.19 19.22
CA LYS A 427 6.52 -27.33 18.77
C LYS A 427 5.60 -26.96 17.61
N ALA A 428 4.89 -25.83 17.68
CA ALA A 428 4.04 -25.34 16.59
C ALA A 428 4.84 -25.06 15.30
N PHE A 429 6.02 -24.44 15.42
CA PHE A 429 6.91 -24.22 14.27
C PHE A 429 7.42 -25.54 13.67
N GLN A 430 7.74 -26.53 14.50
CA GLN A 430 8.13 -27.86 14.03
C GLN A 430 6.99 -28.58 13.32
N GLU A 431 5.77 -28.54 13.86
CA GLU A 431 4.58 -29.12 13.22
C GLU A 431 4.31 -28.44 11.87
N ARG A 432 4.43 -27.11 11.80
CA ARG A 432 4.28 -26.37 10.54
C ARG A 432 5.35 -26.74 9.51
N ALA A 433 6.60 -26.92 9.92
CA ALA A 433 7.67 -27.38 9.03
C ALA A 433 7.39 -28.79 8.48
N LEU A 434 6.83 -29.68 9.30
CA LEU A 434 6.43 -31.02 8.86
C LEU A 434 5.26 -30.96 7.85
N ASP A 435 4.27 -30.09 8.08
CA ASP A 435 3.18 -29.89 7.13
C ASP A 435 3.67 -29.35 5.78
N LEU A 436 4.57 -28.35 5.79
CA LEU A 436 5.15 -27.83 4.56
C LEU A 436 5.99 -28.87 3.82
N LYS A 437 6.73 -29.73 4.53
CA LYS A 437 7.42 -30.88 3.93
C LYS A 437 6.44 -31.83 3.25
N ARG A 438 5.30 -32.14 3.88
CA ARG A 438 4.24 -32.97 3.28
C ARG A 438 3.69 -32.35 1.99
N VAL A 439 3.39 -31.04 2.00
CA VAL A 439 2.93 -30.34 0.79
C VAL A 439 4.00 -30.33 -0.30
N SER A 440 5.28 -30.18 0.06
CA SER A 440 6.40 -30.31 -0.88
C SER A 440 6.44 -31.71 -1.50
N ASP A 441 6.24 -32.76 -0.71
CA ASP A 441 6.23 -34.14 -1.21
C ASP A 441 5.05 -34.39 -2.15
N GLU A 442 3.86 -33.88 -1.82
CA GLU A 442 2.66 -33.93 -2.68
C GLU A 442 2.89 -33.22 -4.03
N LEU A 443 3.49 -32.03 -4.01
CA LEU A 443 3.80 -31.30 -5.25
C LEU A 443 4.90 -31.96 -6.08
N ASN A 444 5.86 -32.64 -5.45
CA ASN A 444 6.84 -33.44 -6.16
C ASN A 444 6.19 -34.64 -6.85
N GLU A 445 5.16 -35.24 -6.23
CA GLU A 445 4.38 -36.31 -6.85
C GLU A 445 3.54 -35.78 -8.02
N GLU A 446 2.85 -34.65 -7.86
CA GLU A 446 2.14 -33.98 -8.96
C GLU A 446 3.09 -33.69 -10.13
N ARG A 447 4.31 -33.23 -9.85
CA ARG A 447 5.35 -32.99 -10.86
C ARG A 447 5.78 -34.28 -11.56
N ARG A 448 5.82 -35.41 -10.85
CA ARG A 448 6.11 -36.72 -11.45
C ARG A 448 4.99 -37.18 -12.36
N ILE A 449 3.73 -36.98 -11.96
CA ILE A 449 2.55 -37.43 -12.72
C ILE A 449 2.27 -36.55 -13.94
N HIS A 450 2.30 -35.22 -13.77
CA HIS A 450 1.87 -34.26 -14.78
C HIS A 450 3.03 -33.61 -15.55
N GLY A 451 4.27 -33.99 -15.23
CA GLY A 451 5.47 -33.41 -15.82
C GLY A 451 5.90 -32.10 -15.17
N ASP A 452 7.10 -31.65 -15.54
CA ASP A 452 7.72 -30.48 -14.95
C ASP A 452 7.15 -29.19 -15.55
N SER A 453 6.23 -28.54 -14.82
CA SER A 453 5.74 -27.21 -15.18
C SER A 453 6.48 -26.10 -14.43
N ALA A 454 6.69 -24.95 -15.08
CA ALA A 454 7.30 -23.79 -14.45
C ALA A 454 6.53 -23.34 -13.18
N SER A 455 5.20 -23.48 -13.19
CA SER A 455 4.33 -23.18 -12.04
C SER A 455 4.59 -24.11 -10.85
N LEU A 456 4.78 -25.41 -11.10
CA LEU A 456 5.10 -26.38 -10.04
C LEU A 456 6.50 -26.14 -9.46
N ARG A 457 7.51 -25.83 -10.29
CA ARG A 457 8.85 -25.45 -9.82
C ARG A 457 8.82 -24.22 -8.93
N GLU A 458 8.10 -23.17 -9.34
CA GLU A 458 7.96 -21.96 -8.54
C GLU A 458 7.28 -22.26 -7.19
N LYS A 459 6.24 -23.09 -7.14
CA LYS A 459 5.59 -23.52 -5.89
C LYS A 459 6.54 -24.31 -4.98
N LEU A 460 7.31 -25.24 -5.54
CA LEU A 460 8.25 -26.06 -4.78
C LEU A 460 9.37 -25.23 -4.16
N GLU A 461 9.98 -24.34 -4.93
CA GLU A 461 11.06 -23.47 -4.40
C GLU A 461 10.55 -22.44 -3.41
N GLU A 462 9.26 -22.11 -3.48
CA GLU A 462 8.62 -21.32 -2.45
C GLU A 462 8.45 -22.10 -1.14
N ILE A 463 7.90 -23.31 -1.19
CA ILE A 463 7.71 -24.12 0.01
C ILE A 463 9.05 -24.47 0.67
N LYS A 464 10.10 -24.73 -0.11
CA LYS A 464 11.45 -24.94 0.43
C LYS A 464 11.96 -23.72 1.20
N ARG A 465 11.83 -22.51 0.64
CA ARG A 465 12.22 -21.27 1.33
C ARG A 465 11.45 -21.07 2.64
N GLN A 466 10.15 -21.37 2.64
CA GLN A 466 9.34 -21.31 3.86
C GLN A 466 9.79 -22.35 4.90
N CYS A 467 10.07 -23.58 4.50
CA CYS A 467 10.62 -24.61 5.37
C CYS A 467 11.95 -24.18 6.00
N GLU A 468 12.92 -23.73 5.19
CA GLU A 468 14.23 -23.28 5.67
C GLU A 468 14.10 -22.14 6.69
N THR A 469 13.20 -21.19 6.42
CA THR A 469 12.91 -20.06 7.31
C THR A 469 12.36 -20.52 8.66
N ILE A 470 11.40 -21.45 8.65
CA ILE A 470 10.79 -21.99 9.88
C ILE A 470 11.79 -22.84 10.66
N GLU A 471 12.62 -23.63 9.98
CA GLU A 471 13.67 -24.43 10.61
C GLU A 471 14.75 -23.54 11.25
N GLU A 472 15.15 -22.45 10.59
CA GLU A 472 16.05 -21.43 11.16
C GLU A 472 15.44 -20.80 12.42
N ALA A 473 14.19 -20.34 12.34
CA ALA A 473 13.48 -19.76 13.48
C ALA A 473 13.40 -20.75 14.66
N THR A 474 13.09 -22.01 14.37
CA THR A 474 13.06 -23.09 15.37
C THR A 474 14.44 -23.31 16.00
N ARG A 475 15.52 -23.26 15.22
CA ARG A 475 16.88 -23.43 15.73
C ARG A 475 17.27 -22.28 16.66
N ILE A 476 16.94 -21.05 16.29
CA ILE A 476 17.18 -19.85 17.11
C ILE A 476 16.39 -19.96 18.42
N LEU A 477 15.10 -20.31 18.35
CA LEU A 477 14.22 -20.50 19.51
C LEU A 477 14.80 -21.53 20.50
N LYS A 478 15.30 -22.66 20.01
CA LYS A 478 15.93 -23.70 20.83
C LYS A 478 17.25 -23.23 21.45
N ALA A 479 18.08 -22.51 20.70
CA ALA A 479 19.34 -21.98 21.21
C ALA A 479 19.11 -20.99 22.36
N GLU A 480 18.10 -20.12 22.23
CA GLU A 480 17.72 -19.16 23.27
C GLU A 480 17.16 -19.87 24.52
N ALA A 481 16.30 -20.86 24.34
CA ALA A 481 15.78 -21.67 25.45
C ALA A 481 16.92 -22.34 26.24
N LEU A 482 17.90 -22.93 25.55
CA LEU A 482 19.09 -23.53 26.16
C LEU A 482 19.99 -22.49 26.86
N SER A 483 20.11 -21.28 26.30
CA SER A 483 20.85 -20.18 26.92
C SER A 483 20.22 -19.76 28.24
N ILE A 484 18.89 -19.64 28.27
CA ILE A 484 18.12 -19.30 29.47
C ILE A 484 18.27 -20.37 30.55
N GLU A 485 18.21 -21.66 30.18
CA GLU A 485 18.42 -22.78 31.11
C GLU A 485 19.82 -22.73 31.74
N ARG A 486 20.87 -22.46 30.94
CA ARG A 486 22.25 -22.33 31.45
C ARG A 486 22.40 -21.15 32.41
N MET A 487 21.76 -20.02 32.13
CA MET A 487 21.76 -18.87 33.05
C MET A 487 21.01 -19.16 34.35
N GLY A 488 19.96 -19.99 34.32
CA GLY A 488 19.21 -20.43 35.49
C GLY A 488 19.96 -21.41 36.39
N GLN A 489 20.92 -22.16 35.85
CA GLN A 489 21.74 -23.14 36.58
C GLN A 489 22.96 -22.53 37.30
N PHE A 490 23.20 -21.22 37.19
CA PHE A 490 24.25 -20.58 37.97
C PHE A 490 23.94 -20.71 39.48
N PRO A 491 24.87 -21.26 40.30
CA PRO A 491 24.61 -21.50 41.72
C PRO A 491 24.22 -20.22 42.44
N ARG A 492 23.07 -20.22 43.10
CA ARG A 492 22.64 -19.11 43.99
C ARG A 492 23.58 -18.93 45.19
N ASP A 493 24.47 -19.89 45.43
CA ASP A 493 25.36 -19.95 46.59
C ASP A 493 26.53 -18.94 46.57
N LEU A 494 26.75 -18.20 45.48
CA LEU A 494 27.74 -17.13 45.44
C LEU A 494 27.21 -15.74 45.85
N ARG A 495 25.93 -15.60 46.23
CA ARG A 495 25.37 -14.31 46.73
C ARG A 495 25.38 -14.14 48.25
N SER A 496 25.95 -15.07 49.03
CA SER A 496 25.94 -14.98 50.50
C SER A 496 27.21 -14.42 51.16
N THR A 497 28.27 -14.07 50.43
CA THR A 497 29.57 -13.68 51.04
C THR A 497 29.96 -12.19 50.94
N SER A 498 29.10 -11.31 50.40
CA SER A 498 29.39 -9.87 50.30
C SER A 498 28.49 -9.04 51.24
N ASN A 499 28.66 -9.22 52.55
CA ASN A 499 28.18 -8.25 53.55
C ASN A 499 29.09 -8.29 54.79
N ARG A 500 30.33 -7.81 54.65
CA ARG A 500 31.18 -7.38 55.77
C ARG A 500 32.34 -6.53 55.24
N THR A 501 32.03 -5.31 54.82
CA THR A 501 33.02 -4.23 54.85
C THR A 501 32.33 -3.04 55.50
N ALA A 502 32.60 -2.89 56.79
CA ALA A 502 32.13 -1.76 57.58
C ALA A 502 32.72 -0.47 56.99
N VAL A 503 31.87 0.36 56.38
CA VAL A 503 32.20 1.76 56.12
C VAL A 503 32.13 2.48 57.45
N VAL A 504 33.31 2.78 58.00
CA VAL A 504 33.47 3.67 59.15
C VAL A 504 32.98 5.05 58.73
N VAL A 505 31.84 5.46 59.27
CA VAL A 505 31.31 6.83 59.17
C VAL A 505 32.17 7.73 60.06
N PRO A 506 32.80 8.81 59.55
CA PRO A 506 33.46 9.77 60.40
C PRO A 506 32.40 10.59 61.15
N ASN A 507 32.58 10.63 62.46
CA ASN A 507 31.79 11.34 63.46
C ASN A 507 31.66 12.84 63.09
N ARG A 508 30.45 13.29 62.71
CA ARG A 508 30.14 14.71 62.54
C ARG A 508 30.02 15.35 63.93
N ARG A 509 31.02 16.14 64.31
CA ARG A 509 30.97 17.03 65.49
C ARG A 509 29.84 18.05 65.31
N HIS A 510 29.02 18.17 66.35
CA HIS A 510 28.15 19.32 66.58
C HIS A 510 28.96 20.62 66.61
N VAL A 511 28.54 21.59 65.82
CA VAL A 511 28.82 23.01 66.05
C VAL A 511 27.45 23.67 66.25
N GLY A 512 27.24 24.23 67.44
CA GLY A 512 26.03 24.97 67.81
C GLY A 512 25.95 26.33 67.12
N PRO A 513 24.83 27.05 67.30
CA PRO A 513 24.58 28.32 66.63
C PRO A 513 25.28 29.46 67.37
N ALA A 514 25.98 30.31 66.62
CA ALA A 514 26.39 31.62 67.10
C ALA A 514 25.57 32.67 66.35
N MET A 515 24.78 33.43 67.13
CA MET A 515 24.19 34.70 66.75
C MET A 515 25.30 35.74 66.51
N ASN A 516 25.24 36.41 65.36
CA ASN A 516 25.18 37.88 65.22
C ASN A 516 25.04 38.24 63.73
#